data_AF-A0A2H9TNA5-F1
#
_entry.id   AF-A0A2H9TNA5-F1
#
_cell.length_a   1.000
_cell.length_b   1.000
_cell.length_c   1.000
_cell.angle_alpha   90.00
_cell.angle_beta   90.00
_cell.angle_gamma   90.00
#
_symmetry.space_group_name_H-M   'P 1'
#
loop_
_entity.id
_entity.type
_entity.pdbx_description
1 polymer ?
#
loop_
_entity_poly.entity_id
_entity_poly.type
_entity_poly.pdbx_seq_one_letter_code
_entity_poly.pdbx_strand_id
1 'polypeptide(L)'
;MTTTVIDLTLEETDDEQYNTDTDETITVVNGFPFTTRHRSILQDSQEWLTDEIINAFCFRVVTAKPKVHCCSTFFYTKIAASMDEAWLNRWKRTVTGKDLIVVPVNWGNSHWALVVYDVKANALRYYDSMMNTANSRQALGLIKEAFEMCQLFPEPSPPSTRQSSDTVGVLAFIMSKVTINEPNKSPPPLKLETPPGQYQQTDGSSCGVFVCWWIAKLTGFIVSAPPNPTVFRKRILDSIINPP
;
A
#
# COMPACT_ATOMS: atom_id res chain seq x y z
N MET A 1 -44.95 55.81 20.92
CA MET A 1 -43.81 54.89 20.74
C MET A 1 -44.36 53.64 20.09
N THR A 2 -44.19 53.53 18.79
CA THR A 2 -44.53 52.38 17.96
C THR A 2 -43.45 51.32 18.13
N THR A 3 -43.81 50.16 18.67
CA THR A 3 -42.92 48.99 18.65
C THR A 3 -43.58 47.93 17.79
N THR A 4 -42.89 47.67 16.69
CA THR A 4 -43.17 46.74 15.61
C THR A 4 -43.34 45.32 16.13
N VAL A 5 -44.43 44.67 15.69
CA VAL A 5 -44.62 43.22 15.73
C VAL A 5 -43.82 42.63 14.58
N ILE A 6 -42.88 41.72 14.87
CA ILE A 6 -42.36 40.78 13.87
C ILE A 6 -42.55 39.40 14.49
N ASP A 7 -43.59 38.74 14.00
CA ASP A 7 -43.83 37.31 14.13
C ASP A 7 -42.99 36.62 13.04
N LEU A 8 -42.15 35.67 13.43
CA LEU A 8 -41.50 34.72 12.54
C LEU A 8 -41.58 33.35 13.22
N THR A 9 -42.72 32.71 12.99
CA THR A 9 -42.92 31.26 12.83
C THR A 9 -41.64 30.43 12.98
N LEU A 10 -41.53 29.75 14.13
CA LEU A 10 -40.70 28.57 14.29
C LEU A 10 -41.27 27.46 13.39
N GLU A 11 -40.69 27.29 12.21
CA GLU A 11 -40.83 26.04 11.46
C GLU A 11 -40.09 24.96 12.25
N GLU A 12 -40.86 24.02 12.79
CA GLU A 12 -40.36 22.73 13.26
C GLU A 12 -39.61 22.08 12.09
N THR A 13 -38.28 22.14 12.15
CA THR A 13 -37.44 21.31 11.29
C THR A 13 -37.31 19.98 12.02
N ASP A 14 -37.76 18.92 11.37
CA ASP A 14 -37.64 17.54 11.82
C ASP A 14 -36.24 17.33 12.40
N ASP A 15 -36.18 17.07 13.71
CA ASP A 15 -35.01 16.51 14.35
C ASP A 15 -34.73 15.17 13.65
N GLU A 16 -33.85 15.20 12.66
CA GLU A 16 -33.14 14.01 12.17
C GLU A 16 -32.55 13.36 13.42
N GLN A 17 -33.16 12.25 13.80
CA GLN A 17 -32.69 11.37 14.84
C GLN A 17 -31.27 10.95 14.45
N TYR A 18 -30.27 11.69 14.93
CA TYR A 18 -28.88 11.24 14.93
C TYR A 18 -28.90 9.92 15.68
N ASN A 19 -28.86 8.83 14.91
CA ASN A 19 -28.80 7.49 15.47
C ASN A 19 -27.54 7.45 16.32
N THR A 20 -27.71 7.45 17.64
CA THR A 20 -26.66 7.18 18.62
C THR A 20 -26.35 5.70 18.59
N ASP A 21 -26.00 5.18 17.42
CA ASP A 21 -25.43 3.85 17.28
C ASP A 21 -24.09 3.94 18.00
N THR A 22 -24.04 3.40 19.21
CA THR A 22 -22.82 3.36 20.01
C THR A 22 -21.78 2.66 19.16
N ASP A 23 -20.71 3.38 18.80
CA ASP A 23 -19.62 2.86 17.97
C ASP A 23 -18.84 1.80 18.76
N GLU A 24 -19.39 0.60 18.84
CA GLU A 24 -18.88 -0.51 19.64
C GLU A 24 -17.65 -1.12 18.98
N THR A 25 -16.65 -1.45 19.80
CA THR A 25 -15.46 -2.15 19.31
C THR A 25 -15.78 -3.63 19.04
N ILE A 26 -15.61 -4.06 17.79
CA ILE A 26 -15.75 -5.46 17.36
C ILE A 26 -14.47 -6.24 17.68
N THR A 27 -13.31 -5.66 17.38
CA THR A 27 -11.98 -6.26 17.61
C THR A 27 -10.94 -5.15 17.71
N VAL A 28 -9.76 -5.47 18.24
CA VAL A 28 -8.59 -4.59 18.21
C VAL A 28 -7.59 -5.11 17.18
N VAL A 29 -7.11 -4.23 16.30
CA VAL A 29 -6.14 -4.56 15.24
C VAL A 29 -4.94 -3.63 15.39
N ASN A 30 -3.76 -4.20 15.65
CA ASN A 30 -2.53 -3.42 15.90
C ASN A 30 -2.68 -2.35 17.01
N GLY A 31 -3.46 -2.64 18.04
CA GLY A 31 -3.74 -1.68 19.12
C GLY A 31 -4.83 -0.63 18.81
N PHE A 32 -5.42 -0.63 17.61
CA PHE A 32 -6.50 0.27 17.23
C PHE A 32 -7.85 -0.45 17.22
N PRO A 33 -8.92 0.16 17.78
CA PRO A 33 -10.27 -0.38 17.70
C PRO A 33 -10.77 -0.46 16.25
N PHE A 34 -11.32 -1.61 15.89
CA PHE A 34 -12.13 -1.79 14.70
C PHE A 34 -13.58 -1.99 15.14
N THR A 35 -14.47 -1.12 14.68
CA THR A 35 -15.78 -0.86 15.32
C THR A 35 -16.98 -1.15 14.41
N THR A 36 -18.19 -1.06 14.95
CA THR A 36 -19.45 -1.20 14.21
C THR A 36 -19.56 -0.22 13.05
N ARG A 37 -19.06 1.02 13.17
CA ARG A 37 -18.96 1.96 12.05
C ARG A 37 -18.08 1.45 10.90
N HIS A 38 -16.94 0.84 11.20
CA HIS A 38 -16.07 0.29 10.16
C HIS A 38 -16.73 -0.88 9.43
N ARG A 39 -17.51 -1.69 10.16
CA ARG A 39 -18.34 -2.76 9.57
C ARG A 39 -19.40 -2.18 8.64
N SER A 40 -20.13 -1.12 9.03
CA SER A 40 -21.19 -0.53 8.20
C SER A 40 -20.64 0.02 6.88
N ILE A 41 -19.50 0.70 6.92
CA ILE A 41 -18.77 1.16 5.71
C ILE A 41 -18.44 0.00 4.75
N LEU A 42 -18.03 -1.16 5.28
CA LEU A 42 -17.77 -2.35 4.47
C LEU A 42 -19.04 -3.05 3.98
N GLN A 43 -20.19 -2.81 4.59
CA GLN A 43 -21.47 -3.38 4.17
C GLN A 43 -22.19 -2.50 3.14
N ASP A 44 -21.88 -1.21 3.09
CA ASP A 44 -22.39 -0.29 2.08
C ASP A 44 -21.48 -0.25 0.83
N SER A 45 -22.10 -0.36 -0.34
CA SER A 45 -21.42 -0.24 -1.63
C SER A 45 -21.08 1.18 -2.03
N GLN A 46 -21.79 2.18 -1.50
CA GLN A 46 -21.60 3.59 -1.82
C GLN A 46 -20.54 4.27 -0.93
N GLU A 47 -20.20 3.66 0.20
CA GLU A 47 -19.25 4.22 1.16
C GLU A 47 -17.78 4.06 0.74
N TRP A 48 -16.96 5.06 1.02
CA TRP A 48 -15.52 5.01 0.76
C TRP A 48 -14.79 4.31 1.91
N LEU A 49 -13.80 3.47 1.57
CA LEU A 49 -12.96 2.88 2.63
C LEU A 49 -12.10 3.96 3.27
N THR A 50 -12.04 3.94 4.60
CA THR A 50 -11.22 4.86 5.40
C THR A 50 -9.81 4.34 5.58
N ASP A 51 -8.91 5.21 6.05
CA ASP A 51 -7.56 4.85 6.45
C ASP A 51 -7.53 3.69 7.45
N GLU A 52 -8.41 3.70 8.46
CA GLU A 52 -8.49 2.67 9.50
C GLU A 52 -8.79 1.29 8.90
N ILE A 53 -9.70 1.21 7.94
CA ILE A 53 -10.06 -0.05 7.27
C ILE A 53 -8.88 -0.58 6.45
N ILE A 54 -8.25 0.27 5.64
CA ILE A 54 -7.12 -0.12 4.80
C ILE A 54 -5.92 -0.52 5.67
N ASN A 55 -5.61 0.25 6.72
CA ASN A 55 -4.53 -0.07 7.65
C ASN A 55 -4.79 -1.36 8.44
N ALA A 56 -6.04 -1.60 8.88
CA ALA A 56 -6.41 -2.85 9.54
C ALA A 56 -6.25 -4.05 8.61
N PHE A 57 -6.68 -3.93 7.35
CA PHE A 57 -6.47 -4.97 6.34
C PHE A 57 -4.98 -5.22 6.08
N CYS A 58 -4.20 -4.16 5.86
CA CYS A 58 -2.75 -4.22 5.69
C CYS A 58 -2.05 -4.92 6.87
N PHE A 59 -2.51 -4.67 8.11
CA PHE A 59 -1.97 -5.34 9.29
C PHE A 59 -2.21 -6.85 9.26
N ARG A 60 -3.40 -7.28 8.85
CA ARG A 60 -3.71 -8.72 8.67
C ARG A 60 -2.84 -9.35 7.58
N VAL A 61 -2.62 -8.65 6.47
CA VAL A 61 -1.73 -9.09 5.40
C VAL A 61 -0.30 -9.32 5.91
N VAL A 62 0.31 -8.34 6.59
CA VAL A 62 1.70 -8.49 7.06
C VAL A 62 1.86 -9.52 8.17
N THR A 63 0.80 -9.75 8.95
CA THR A 63 0.77 -10.81 9.98
C THR A 63 0.82 -12.19 9.33
N ALA A 64 0.05 -12.40 8.26
CA ALA A 64 0.02 -13.68 7.54
C ALA A 64 1.15 -13.85 6.51
N LYS A 65 1.73 -12.75 6.01
CA LYS A 65 2.76 -12.72 4.97
C LYS A 65 4.00 -11.97 5.48
N PRO A 66 4.88 -12.61 6.28
CA PRO A 66 6.00 -11.93 6.93
C PRO A 66 7.07 -11.38 5.96
N LYS A 67 7.08 -11.83 4.71
CA LYS A 67 7.92 -11.28 3.63
C LYS A 67 7.33 -10.04 2.95
N VAL A 68 6.13 -9.63 3.33
CA VAL A 68 5.47 -8.41 2.87
C VAL A 68 5.61 -7.34 3.95
N HIS A 69 5.75 -6.09 3.53
CA HIS A 69 5.52 -4.93 4.37
C HIS A 69 4.45 -4.05 3.73
N CYS A 70 3.43 -3.68 4.49
CA CYS A 70 2.46 -2.68 4.11
C CYS A 70 2.73 -1.42 4.92
N CYS A 71 3.07 -0.33 4.23
CA CYS A 71 3.20 0.97 4.84
C CYS A 71 1.84 1.44 5.33
N SER A 72 1.84 2.27 6.38
CA SER A 72 0.64 3.01 6.76
C SER A 72 0.16 3.87 5.58
N THR A 73 -1.15 4.06 5.45
CA THR A 73 -1.75 4.96 4.47
C THR A 73 -1.22 6.41 4.54
N PHE A 74 -0.67 6.82 5.67
CA PHE A 74 -0.04 8.15 5.85
C PHE A 74 1.41 8.23 5.33
N PHE A 75 2.01 7.11 4.93
CA PHE A 75 3.41 7.06 4.48
C PHE A 75 3.65 8.00 3.30
N TYR A 76 2.80 7.92 2.27
CA TYR A 76 2.91 8.74 1.07
C TYR A 76 2.83 10.24 1.39
N THR A 77 1.81 10.63 2.17
CA THR A 77 1.62 12.02 2.61
C THR A 77 2.83 12.53 3.39
N LYS A 78 3.41 11.68 4.25
CA LYS A 78 4.58 12.04 5.04
C LYS A 78 5.82 12.31 4.17
N ILE A 79 6.11 11.44 3.22
CA ILE A 79 7.27 11.66 2.33
C ILE A 79 7.04 12.84 1.38
N ALA A 80 5.79 13.07 0.94
CA ALA A 80 5.42 14.23 0.12
C ALA A 80 5.61 15.55 0.86
N ALA A 81 5.41 15.56 2.18
CA ALA A 81 5.50 16.76 2.98
C ALA A 81 6.94 17.17 3.32
N SER A 82 7.83 16.22 3.63
CA SER A 82 9.14 16.57 4.22
C SER A 82 10.36 15.91 3.62
N MET A 83 10.23 14.77 2.91
CA MET A 83 11.37 13.97 2.43
C MET A 83 12.52 13.84 3.47
N ASP A 84 12.16 13.53 4.73
CA ASP A 84 13.13 13.48 5.84
C ASP A 84 14.01 12.22 5.76
N GLU A 85 15.27 12.40 5.36
CA GLU A 85 16.27 11.33 5.23
C GLU A 85 16.49 10.55 6.54
N ALA A 86 16.57 11.23 7.69
CA ALA A 86 16.83 10.56 8.97
C ALA A 86 15.64 9.68 9.38
N TRP A 87 14.42 10.14 9.12
CA TRP A 87 13.22 9.33 9.31
C TRP A 87 13.17 8.16 8.32
N LEU A 88 13.46 8.39 7.04
CA LEU A 88 13.50 7.34 6.01
C LEU A 88 14.53 6.25 6.33
N ASN A 89 15.71 6.63 6.82
CA ASN A 89 16.75 5.70 7.24
C ASN A 89 16.34 4.84 8.45
N ARG A 90 15.53 5.37 9.37
CA ARG A 90 14.92 4.57 10.44
C ARG A 90 13.82 3.66 9.90
N TRP A 91 12.94 4.19 9.05
CA TRP A 91 11.85 3.43 8.41
C TRP A 91 12.38 2.27 7.57
N LYS A 92 13.47 2.45 6.81
CA LYS A 92 14.10 1.41 5.98
C LYS A 92 14.36 0.13 6.76
N ARG A 93 14.75 0.23 8.03
CA ARG A 93 15.02 -0.94 8.89
C ARG A 93 13.79 -1.84 9.06
N THR A 94 12.59 -1.29 8.95
CA THR A 94 11.31 -2.04 9.04
C THR A 94 10.98 -2.83 7.77
N VAL A 95 11.60 -2.46 6.64
CA VAL A 95 11.40 -3.10 5.33
C VAL A 95 12.60 -3.90 4.84
N THR A 96 13.74 -3.83 5.54
CA THR A 96 14.90 -4.68 5.26
C THR A 96 14.54 -6.16 5.32
N GLY A 97 14.88 -6.91 4.28
CA GLY A 97 14.63 -8.36 4.18
C GLY A 97 13.22 -8.76 3.77
N LYS A 98 12.39 -7.79 3.37
CA LYS A 98 11.08 -7.99 2.74
C LYS A 98 11.25 -8.21 1.24
N ASP A 99 10.33 -8.97 0.65
CA ASP A 99 10.29 -9.28 -0.78
C ASP A 99 9.34 -8.32 -1.52
N LEU A 100 8.34 -7.80 -0.81
CA LEU A 100 7.33 -6.87 -1.32
C LEU A 100 7.07 -5.74 -0.34
N ILE A 101 7.12 -4.49 -0.83
CA ILE A 101 6.78 -3.30 -0.05
C ILE A 101 5.57 -2.62 -0.71
N VAL A 102 4.51 -2.48 0.05
CA VAL A 102 3.20 -1.98 -0.39
C VAL A 102 2.98 -0.60 0.22
N VAL A 103 2.60 0.36 -0.62
CA VAL A 103 2.35 1.76 -0.23
C VAL A 103 0.96 2.17 -0.74
N PRO A 104 -0.08 2.14 0.11
CA PRO A 104 -1.35 2.79 -0.21
C PRO A 104 -1.14 4.29 -0.40
N VAL A 105 -1.80 4.86 -1.41
CA VAL A 105 -1.70 6.29 -1.75
C VAL A 105 -3.09 6.90 -1.70
N ASN A 106 -3.27 7.90 -0.83
CA ASN A 106 -4.50 8.69 -0.74
C ASN A 106 -4.31 10.02 -1.50
N TRP A 107 -5.07 10.21 -2.58
CA TRP A 107 -5.09 11.43 -3.36
C TRP A 107 -6.16 12.38 -2.83
N GLY A 108 -5.74 13.38 -2.06
CA GLY A 108 -6.60 14.48 -1.62
C GLY A 108 -7.83 14.04 -0.83
N ASN A 109 -7.75 12.91 -0.12
CA ASN A 109 -8.86 12.31 0.62
C ASN A 109 -10.08 11.94 -0.25
N SER A 110 -9.85 11.70 -1.55
CA SER A 110 -10.92 11.45 -2.52
C SER A 110 -10.69 10.24 -3.41
N HIS A 111 -9.45 9.73 -3.49
CA HIS A 111 -9.12 8.61 -4.34
C HIS A 111 -7.99 7.76 -3.77
N TRP A 112 -8.16 6.45 -3.81
CA TRP A 112 -7.17 5.47 -3.38
C TRP A 112 -6.46 4.85 -4.58
N ALA A 113 -5.13 4.85 -4.52
CA ALA A 113 -4.26 4.13 -5.44
C ALA A 113 -3.23 3.31 -4.66
N LEU A 114 -2.41 2.53 -5.37
CA LEU A 114 -1.42 1.67 -4.76
C LEU A 114 -0.09 1.74 -5.51
N VAL A 115 1.01 1.88 -4.78
CA VAL A 115 2.36 1.60 -5.29
C VAL A 115 2.90 0.35 -4.61
N VAL A 116 3.53 -0.51 -5.40
CA VAL A 116 4.19 -1.71 -4.90
C VAL A 116 5.62 -1.77 -5.42
N TYR A 117 6.57 -1.91 -4.50
CA TYR A 117 7.94 -2.26 -4.82
C TYR A 117 8.16 -3.77 -4.70
N ASP A 118 8.47 -4.39 -5.83
CA ASP A 118 8.90 -5.77 -5.94
C ASP A 118 10.43 -5.80 -5.91
N VAL A 119 10.99 -6.26 -4.79
CA VAL A 119 12.43 -6.23 -4.53
C VAL A 119 13.18 -7.14 -5.50
N LYS A 120 12.61 -8.32 -5.80
CA LYS A 120 13.23 -9.30 -6.70
C LYS A 120 13.24 -8.80 -8.14
N ALA A 121 12.14 -8.20 -8.60
CA ALA A 121 12.06 -7.64 -9.96
C ALA A 121 12.76 -6.28 -10.07
N ASN A 122 13.17 -5.68 -8.95
CA ASN A 122 13.57 -4.29 -8.81
C ASN A 122 12.62 -3.35 -9.55
N ALA A 123 11.32 -3.41 -9.21
CA ALA A 123 10.28 -2.68 -9.94
C ALA A 123 9.29 -2.01 -9.00
N LEU A 124 9.09 -0.70 -9.19
CA LEU A 124 7.97 0.05 -8.64
C LEU A 124 6.80 0.01 -9.62
N ARG A 125 5.65 -0.46 -9.15
CA ARG A 125 4.42 -0.60 -9.95
C ARG A 125 3.29 0.22 -9.37
N TYR A 126 2.65 1.03 -10.20
CA TYR A 126 1.48 1.83 -9.83
C TYR A 126 0.18 1.16 -10.27
N TYR A 127 -0.76 1.00 -9.35
CA TYR A 127 -2.09 0.46 -9.58
C TYR A 127 -3.17 1.48 -9.24
N ASP A 128 -4.13 1.64 -10.15
CA ASP A 128 -5.17 2.66 -10.07
C ASP A 128 -6.41 2.24 -10.87
N SER A 129 -7.55 2.19 -10.16
CA SER A 129 -8.84 1.75 -10.70
C SER A 129 -9.57 2.83 -11.48
N MET A 130 -9.04 4.05 -11.50
CA MET A 130 -9.56 5.20 -12.25
C MET A 130 -8.56 5.70 -13.32
N MET A 131 -7.43 5.00 -13.52
CA MET A 131 -6.45 5.26 -14.57
C MET A 131 -6.00 6.74 -14.69
N ASN A 132 -5.37 7.29 -13.64
CA ASN A 132 -4.77 8.62 -13.72
C ASN A 132 -3.25 8.55 -13.98
N THR A 133 -2.83 8.90 -15.21
CA THR A 133 -1.41 8.85 -15.62
C THR A 133 -0.54 9.92 -14.96
N ALA A 134 -1.11 11.06 -14.58
CA ALA A 134 -0.39 12.11 -13.86
C ALA A 134 -0.06 11.64 -12.43
N ASN A 135 -1.07 11.08 -11.75
CA ASN A 135 -0.91 10.50 -10.41
C ASN A 135 0.12 9.37 -10.41
N SER A 136 0.11 8.50 -11.44
CA SER A 136 1.11 7.44 -11.60
C SER A 136 2.54 7.99 -11.62
N ARG A 137 2.82 8.96 -12.50
CA ARG A 137 4.16 9.56 -12.61
C ARG A 137 4.59 10.23 -11.31
N GLN A 138 3.68 10.96 -10.67
CA GLN A 138 3.96 11.66 -9.42
C GLN A 138 4.28 10.67 -8.29
N ALA A 139 3.44 9.66 -8.08
CA ALA A 139 3.64 8.71 -6.99
C ALA A 139 4.90 7.86 -7.18
N LEU A 140 5.14 7.37 -8.41
CA LEU A 140 6.33 6.59 -8.73
C LEU A 140 7.61 7.43 -8.56
N GLY A 141 7.60 8.69 -9.00
CA GLY A 141 8.73 9.60 -8.86
C GLY A 141 9.07 9.88 -7.39
N LEU A 142 8.07 10.27 -6.60
CA LEU A 142 8.27 10.61 -5.19
C LEU A 142 8.74 9.40 -4.35
N ILE A 143 8.14 8.23 -4.57
CA ILE A 143 8.52 7.00 -3.84
C ILE A 143 9.92 6.55 -4.27
N LYS A 144 10.25 6.66 -5.57
CA LYS A 144 11.61 6.38 -6.05
C LYS A 144 12.63 7.29 -5.33
N GLU A 145 12.38 8.60 -5.28
CA GLU A 145 13.28 9.55 -4.62
C GLU A 145 13.47 9.21 -3.13
N ALA A 146 12.40 8.94 -2.40
CA ALA A 146 12.46 8.53 -1.00
C ALA A 146 13.27 7.23 -0.80
N PHE A 147 13.11 6.27 -1.71
CA PHE A 147 13.78 4.97 -1.62
C PHE A 147 15.26 5.08 -2.02
N GLU A 148 15.61 5.94 -2.97
CA GLU A 148 17.01 6.28 -3.30
C GLU A 148 17.69 6.98 -2.13
N MET A 149 17.02 7.94 -1.51
CA MET A 149 17.55 8.72 -0.38
C MET A 149 17.96 7.83 0.79
N CYS A 150 17.18 6.79 1.11
CA CYS A 150 17.56 5.82 2.14
C CYS A 150 18.35 4.62 1.60
N GLN A 151 18.76 4.62 0.33
CA GLN A 151 19.52 3.55 -0.33
C GLN A 151 18.80 2.18 -0.25
N LEU A 152 17.48 2.17 -0.45
CA LEU A 152 16.68 0.95 -0.37
C LEU A 152 16.89 0.04 -1.59
N PHE A 153 17.11 0.64 -2.78
CA PHE A 153 17.37 -0.12 -3.99
C PHE A 153 18.73 -0.83 -3.92
N PRO A 154 18.87 -2.01 -4.53
CA PRO A 154 20.15 -2.68 -4.61
C PRO A 154 21.16 -1.82 -5.39
N GLU A 155 22.36 -1.69 -4.84
CA GLU A 155 23.45 -0.97 -5.51
C GLU A 155 23.77 -1.60 -6.87
N PRO A 156 24.08 -0.78 -7.90
CA PRO A 156 24.62 -1.31 -9.14
C PRO A 156 25.91 -2.08 -8.83
N SER A 157 26.11 -3.23 -9.48
CA SER A 157 27.39 -3.93 -9.35
C SER A 157 28.53 -2.98 -9.77
N PRO A 158 29.62 -2.87 -8.99
CA PRO A 158 30.77 -2.09 -9.41
C PRO A 158 31.23 -2.60 -10.79
N PRO A 159 31.70 -1.71 -11.68
CA PRO A 159 32.20 -2.13 -12.98
C PRO A 159 33.26 -3.20 -12.76
N SER A 160 33.13 -4.34 -13.45
CA SER A 160 34.12 -5.41 -13.37
C SER A 160 35.45 -4.83 -13.86
N THR A 161 36.36 -4.53 -12.94
CA THR A 161 37.74 -4.23 -13.29
C THR A 161 38.29 -5.50 -13.91
N ARG A 162 38.43 -5.55 -15.24
CA ARG A 162 39.23 -6.57 -15.91
C ARG A 162 40.65 -6.40 -15.37
N GLN A 163 41.03 -7.19 -14.37
CA GLN A 163 42.44 -7.43 -14.10
C GLN A 163 42.96 -8.24 -15.28
N SER A 164 43.58 -7.55 -16.23
CA SER A 164 44.57 -8.18 -17.10
C SER A 164 45.77 -8.50 -16.22
N SER A 165 45.82 -9.70 -15.65
CA SER A 165 47.09 -10.25 -15.16
C SER A 165 47.49 -11.40 -16.06
N ASP A 166 48.31 -11.07 -17.05
CA ASP A 166 49.24 -12.02 -17.61
C ASP A 166 50.17 -12.48 -16.47
N THR A 167 49.92 -13.66 -15.93
CA THR A 167 50.97 -14.56 -15.46
C THR A 167 50.40 -15.95 -15.20
N VAL A 168 50.86 -16.87 -16.04
CA VAL A 168 50.71 -18.32 -15.89
C VAL A 168 51.37 -18.74 -14.57
N GLY A 169 50.67 -19.56 -13.80
CA GLY A 169 51.30 -20.45 -12.82
C GLY A 169 50.82 -20.28 -11.39
N VAL A 170 50.21 -21.38 -10.93
CA VAL A 170 50.38 -22.03 -9.63
C VAL A 170 49.04 -22.24 -8.90
N LEU A 171 48.72 -23.52 -8.74
CA LEU A 171 47.75 -24.14 -7.82
C LEU A 171 46.28 -24.23 -8.25
N ALA A 172 46.07 -25.09 -9.25
CA ALA A 172 44.93 -25.99 -9.32
C ALA A 172 44.89 -26.98 -8.13
N PHE A 173 44.63 -26.51 -6.89
CA PHE A 173 44.61 -27.38 -5.70
C PHE A 173 43.39 -27.27 -4.76
N ILE A 174 42.35 -26.48 -5.06
CA ILE A 174 41.12 -26.51 -4.25
C ILE A 174 39.89 -26.65 -5.16
N MET A 175 39.71 -27.85 -5.69
CA MET A 175 38.48 -28.31 -6.33
C MET A 175 37.88 -29.45 -5.50
N SER A 176 37.23 -29.12 -4.38
CA SER A 176 36.10 -29.92 -3.86
C SER A 176 35.31 -29.13 -2.82
N LYS A 177 34.33 -28.38 -3.31
CA LYS A 177 33.07 -27.90 -2.70
C LYS A 177 32.61 -26.66 -3.49
N VAL A 178 32.58 -26.78 -4.81
CA VAL A 178 31.93 -25.81 -5.69
C VAL A 178 30.46 -26.19 -5.70
N THR A 179 29.70 -25.63 -4.76
CA THR A 179 28.28 -25.39 -5.04
C THR A 179 28.27 -24.44 -6.23
N ILE A 180 27.74 -24.89 -7.36
CA ILE A 180 27.58 -24.06 -8.55
C ILE A 180 26.51 -23.02 -8.20
N ASN A 181 26.90 -21.95 -7.52
CA ASN A 181 26.08 -20.76 -7.44
C ASN A 181 26.07 -20.16 -8.85
N GLU A 182 24.86 -19.91 -9.36
CA GLU A 182 24.65 -19.17 -10.61
C GLU A 182 25.55 -17.93 -10.65
N PRO A 183 26.14 -17.59 -11.81
CA PRO A 183 27.07 -16.47 -11.91
C PRO A 183 26.36 -15.19 -11.47
N ASN A 184 27.02 -14.42 -10.59
CA ASN A 184 26.71 -13.04 -10.19
C ASN A 184 25.99 -12.26 -11.30
N LYS A 185 24.67 -12.35 -11.39
CA LYS A 185 23.87 -11.47 -12.22
C LYS A 185 23.71 -10.18 -11.41
N SER A 186 24.24 -9.09 -11.96
CA SER A 186 23.96 -7.76 -11.43
C SER A 186 22.46 -7.58 -11.23
N PRO A 187 22.01 -6.93 -10.14
CA PRO A 187 20.59 -6.69 -9.93
C PRO A 187 19.99 -5.98 -11.15
N PRO A 188 18.76 -6.33 -11.55
CA PRO A 188 18.13 -5.70 -12.71
C PRO A 188 17.99 -4.19 -12.46
N PRO A 189 18.05 -3.34 -13.51
CA PRO A 189 17.83 -1.91 -13.36
C PRO A 189 16.43 -1.64 -12.79
N LEU A 190 16.29 -0.57 -11.99
CA LEU A 190 15.01 -0.18 -11.41
C LEU A 190 14.01 0.12 -12.54
N LYS A 191 12.82 -0.48 -12.46
CA LYS A 191 11.72 -0.23 -13.39
C LYS A 191 10.62 0.58 -12.71
N LEU A 192 10.10 1.58 -13.41
CA LEU A 192 8.88 2.30 -13.02
C LEU A 192 7.78 1.91 -14.01
N GLU A 193 6.75 1.24 -13.52
CA GLU A 193 5.74 0.62 -14.38
C GLU A 193 4.33 0.99 -13.93
N THR A 194 3.44 1.21 -14.90
CA THR A 194 1.99 1.10 -14.68
C THR A 194 1.56 -0.14 -15.45
N PRO A 195 1.28 -1.27 -14.76
CA PRO A 195 0.91 -2.50 -15.46
C PRO A 195 -0.27 -2.27 -16.41
N PRO A 196 -0.24 -2.78 -17.64
CA PRO A 196 -1.35 -2.64 -18.58
C PRO A 196 -2.51 -3.57 -18.18
N GLY A 197 -3.72 -3.28 -18.68
CA GLY A 197 -4.88 -4.15 -18.52
C GLY A 197 -5.39 -4.26 -17.07
N GLN A 198 -5.16 -3.23 -16.25
CA GLN A 198 -5.69 -3.19 -14.90
C GLN A 198 -7.21 -3.11 -14.91
N TYR A 199 -7.87 -3.87 -14.04
CA TYR A 199 -9.29 -3.73 -13.81
C TYR A 199 -9.60 -2.30 -13.36
N GLN A 200 -10.62 -1.70 -13.97
CA GLN A 200 -11.11 -0.38 -13.64
C GLN A 200 -12.38 -0.50 -12.82
N GLN A 201 -12.58 0.42 -11.87
CA GLN A 201 -13.85 0.53 -11.18
C GLN A 201 -14.89 1.12 -12.12
N THR A 202 -16.16 0.79 -11.87
CA THR A 202 -17.31 1.31 -12.62
C THR A 202 -18.21 2.19 -11.77
N ASP A 203 -17.76 2.53 -10.55
CA ASP A 203 -18.47 3.33 -9.56
C ASP A 203 -17.54 4.42 -8.99
N GLY A 204 -18.08 5.28 -8.12
CA GLY A 204 -17.35 6.36 -7.47
C GLY A 204 -16.79 6.03 -6.09
N SER A 205 -16.89 4.78 -5.61
CA SER A 205 -16.69 4.44 -4.19
C SER A 205 -15.74 3.27 -3.93
N SER A 206 -15.42 2.49 -4.96
CA SER A 206 -14.70 1.23 -4.80
C SER A 206 -13.17 1.34 -4.89
N CYS A 207 -12.59 2.54 -5.06
CA CYS A 207 -11.13 2.70 -5.22
C CYS A 207 -10.33 2.05 -4.07
N GLY A 208 -10.76 2.24 -2.81
CA GLY A 208 -10.14 1.59 -1.65
C GLY A 208 -10.29 0.06 -1.66
N VAL A 209 -11.42 -0.45 -2.16
CA VAL A 209 -11.66 -1.90 -2.30
C VAL A 209 -10.71 -2.51 -3.33
N PHE A 210 -10.48 -1.81 -4.45
CA PHE A 210 -9.52 -2.20 -5.47
C PHE A 210 -8.08 -2.21 -4.92
N VAL A 211 -7.70 -1.23 -4.10
CA VAL A 211 -6.41 -1.23 -3.39
C VAL A 211 -6.26 -2.49 -2.55
N CYS A 212 -7.21 -2.80 -1.66
CA CYS A 212 -7.16 -4.03 -0.87
C CYS A 212 -7.14 -5.30 -1.74
N TRP A 213 -7.83 -5.31 -2.88
CA TRP A 213 -7.83 -6.42 -3.82
C TRP A 213 -6.47 -6.66 -4.48
N TRP A 214 -5.80 -5.59 -4.96
CA TRP A 214 -4.44 -5.72 -5.48
C TRP A 214 -3.47 -6.19 -4.41
N ILE A 215 -3.58 -5.69 -3.19
CA ILE A 215 -2.76 -6.16 -2.06
C ILE A 215 -2.96 -7.66 -1.85
N ALA A 216 -4.21 -8.13 -1.76
CA ALA A 216 -4.50 -9.55 -1.61
C ALA A 216 -3.95 -10.39 -2.77
N LYS A 217 -4.13 -9.94 -4.01
CA LYS A 217 -3.66 -10.62 -5.22
C LYS A 217 -2.14 -10.72 -5.28
N LEU A 218 -1.43 -9.63 -5.04
CA LEU A 218 0.03 -9.57 -5.15
C LEU A 218 0.73 -10.31 -4.01
N THR A 219 0.09 -10.42 -2.85
CA THR A 219 0.65 -11.10 -1.66
C THR A 219 0.19 -12.55 -1.50
N GLY A 220 -0.83 -12.96 -2.27
CA GLY A 220 -1.49 -14.25 -2.11
C GLY A 220 -2.11 -14.43 -0.71
N PHE A 221 -2.56 -13.34 -0.06
CA PHE A 221 -3.13 -13.36 1.29
C PHE A 221 -4.47 -14.10 1.34
N ILE A 222 -5.36 -13.82 0.40
CA ILE A 222 -6.64 -14.50 0.22
C ILE A 222 -6.89 -14.71 -1.27
N VAL A 223 -7.70 -15.71 -1.63
CA VAL A 223 -8.06 -15.98 -3.04
C VAL A 223 -8.68 -14.72 -3.65
N SER A 224 -8.13 -14.25 -4.76
CA SER A 224 -8.62 -13.09 -5.50
C SER A 224 -9.06 -13.53 -6.90
N ALA A 225 -10.35 -13.88 -7.02
CA ALA A 225 -11.05 -13.87 -8.31
C ALA A 225 -11.03 -12.43 -8.89
N PRO A 226 -11.41 -12.20 -10.16
CA PRO A 226 -11.56 -10.85 -10.70
C PRO A 226 -12.33 -9.94 -9.72
N PRO A 227 -12.00 -8.63 -9.67
CA PRO A 227 -12.52 -7.76 -8.63
C PRO A 227 -14.04 -7.62 -8.79
N ASN A 228 -14.77 -8.08 -7.78
CA ASN A 228 -16.17 -7.74 -7.55
C ASN A 228 -16.20 -6.96 -6.23
N PRO A 229 -16.40 -5.63 -6.25
CA PRO A 229 -16.27 -4.81 -5.05
C PRO A 229 -17.19 -5.25 -3.90
N THR A 230 -18.45 -5.58 -4.18
CA THR A 230 -19.41 -6.04 -3.17
C THR A 230 -18.95 -7.32 -2.48
N VAL A 231 -18.48 -8.31 -3.25
CA VAL A 231 -17.94 -9.55 -2.69
C VAL A 231 -16.64 -9.29 -1.94
N PHE A 232 -15.79 -8.41 -2.46
CA PHE A 232 -14.48 -8.18 -1.88
C PHE A 232 -14.53 -7.34 -0.59
N ARG A 233 -15.48 -6.41 -0.44
CA ARG A 233 -15.75 -5.74 0.85
C ARG A 233 -16.04 -6.74 1.97
N LYS A 234 -16.87 -7.75 1.69
CA LYS A 234 -17.14 -8.85 2.65
C LYS A 234 -15.85 -9.59 3.02
N ARG A 235 -14.99 -9.88 2.04
CA ARG A 235 -13.69 -10.54 2.29
C ARG A 235 -12.74 -9.67 3.12
N ILE A 236 -12.72 -8.36 2.89
CA ILE A 236 -11.95 -7.42 3.72
C ILE A 236 -12.44 -7.51 5.17
N LEU A 237 -13.74 -7.35 5.39
CA LEU A 237 -14.36 -7.44 6.71
C LEU A 237 -14.03 -8.77 7.39
N ASP A 238 -14.30 -9.89 6.71
CA ASP A 238 -14.07 -11.24 7.24
C ASP A 238 -12.60 -11.44 7.62
N SER A 239 -11.65 -11.00 6.79
CA SER A 239 -10.22 -11.12 7.09
C SER A 239 -9.76 -10.27 8.29
N ILE A 240 -10.47 -9.17 8.58
CA ILE A 240 -10.18 -8.29 9.71
C ILE A 240 -10.72 -8.89 11.01
N ILE A 241 -11.96 -9.36 11.01
CA ILE A 241 -12.65 -9.85 12.23
C ILE A 241 -12.35 -11.33 12.53
N ASN A 242 -12.11 -12.12 11.48
CA ASN A 242 -11.81 -13.55 11.54
C ASN A 242 -10.47 -13.82 10.82
N PRO A 243 -9.33 -13.45 11.42
CA PRO A 243 -8.03 -13.64 10.77
C PRO A 243 -7.79 -15.14 10.48
N PRO A 244 -7.20 -15.46 9.30
CA PRO A 244 -6.87 -16.84 8.92
C PRO A 244 -5.74 -17.45 9.75
#